data_AF-A0A7K4VVC0-F1
#
_entry.id   AF-A0A7K4VVC0-F1
#
_cell.length_a   1.000
_cell.length_b   1.000
_cell.length_c   1.000
_cell.angle_alpha   90.00
_cell.angle_beta   90.00
_cell.angle_gamma   90.00
#
_symmetry.space_group_name_H-M   'P 1'
#
loop_
_entity.id
_entity.type
_entity.pdbx_description
1 polymer ?
#
loop_
_entity_poly.entity_id
_entity_poly.type
_entity_poly.pdbx_seq_one_letter_code
_entity_poly.pdbx_strand_id
1 'polypeptide(L)'
;FLLTLAGLAVCHQELDQLSEAHGCCEQALQLLEAQGSHPLLGPFLQAHVHLAWKVGKDKRRSEARLQDLREAGLPLQQQPSLKECLIKEPLE
;
A
#
# COMPACT_ATOMS: atom_id res chain seq x y z
N PHE A 1 -5.28 -8.22 10.21
CA PHE A 1 -6.10 -7.43 9.27
C PHE A 1 -5.31 -6.82 8.11
N LEU A 2 -4.11 -6.24 8.33
CA LEU A 2 -3.35 -5.60 7.24
C LEU A 2 -2.97 -6.57 6.10
N LEU A 3 -2.54 -7.79 6.42
CA LEU A 3 -2.29 -8.83 5.41
C LEU A 3 -3.55 -9.19 4.62
N THR A 4 -4.72 -9.24 5.28
CA THR A 4 -6.00 -9.45 4.62
C THR A 4 -6.30 -8.33 3.61
N LEU A 5 -6.10 -7.07 4.01
CA LEU A 5 -6.29 -5.91 3.12
C LEU A 5 -5.27 -5.91 1.98
N ALA A 6 -4.03 -6.33 2.22
CA ALA A 6 -3.02 -6.48 1.19
C ALA A 6 -3.44 -7.56 0.17
N GLY A 7 -3.93 -8.70 0.67
CA GLY A 7 -4.46 -9.79 -0.14
C GLY A 7 -5.62 -9.35 -1.01
N LEU A 8 -6.63 -8.69 -0.42
CA LEU A 8 -7.77 -8.14 -1.15
C LEU A 8 -7.33 -7.11 -2.20
N ALA A 9 -6.45 -6.18 -1.83
CA ALA A 9 -5.95 -5.17 -2.77
C ALA A 9 -5.22 -5.80 -3.97
N VAL A 10 -4.44 -6.86 -3.75
CA VAL A 10 -3.77 -7.59 -4.83
C VAL A 10 -4.79 -8.36 -5.69
N CYS A 11 -5.72 -9.10 -5.08
CA CYS A 11 -6.75 -9.82 -5.82
C CYS A 11 -7.61 -8.88 -6.68
N HIS A 12 -8.05 -7.75 -6.13
CA HIS A 12 -8.81 -6.75 -6.88
C HIS A 12 -7.99 -6.13 -8.03
N GLN A 13 -6.70 -5.89 -7.85
CA GLN A 13 -5.83 -5.43 -8.93
C GLN A 13 -5.72 -6.44 -10.08
N GLU A 14 -5.57 -7.72 -9.77
CA GLU A 14 -5.48 -8.79 -10.78
C GLU A 14 -6.81 -9.00 -11.51
N LEU A 15 -7.94 -8.63 -10.88
CA LEU A 15 -9.29 -8.67 -11.46
C LEU A 15 -9.72 -7.33 -12.11
N ASP A 16 -8.81 -6.36 -12.22
CA ASP A 16 -9.05 -4.99 -12.73
C ASP A 16 -10.16 -4.21 -11.98
N GLN A 17 -10.43 -4.59 -10.74
CA GLN A 17 -11.34 -3.91 -9.82
C GLN A 17 -10.60 -2.79 -9.07
N LEU A 18 -10.18 -1.77 -9.83
CA LEU A 18 -9.23 -0.76 -9.36
C LEU A 18 -9.79 0.11 -8.22
N SER A 19 -11.10 0.36 -8.20
CA SER A 19 -11.76 1.15 -7.16
C SER A 19 -11.78 0.43 -5.82
N GLU A 20 -12.03 -0.88 -5.85
CA GLU A 20 -12.05 -1.78 -4.71
C GLU A 20 -10.63 -1.95 -4.15
N ALA A 21 -9.64 -2.16 -5.04
CA ALA A 21 -8.23 -2.22 -4.66
C ALA A 21 -7.79 -0.93 -3.96
N HIS A 22 -8.19 0.23 -4.49
CA HIS A 22 -7.93 1.52 -3.88
C HIS A 22 -8.57 1.62 -2.49
N GLY A 23 -9.83 1.20 -2.35
CA GLY A 23 -10.55 1.19 -1.07
C GLY A 23 -9.85 0.33 -0.01
N CYS A 24 -9.33 -0.84 -0.39
CA CYS A 24 -8.52 -1.67 0.51
C CYS A 24 -7.25 -0.94 0.97
N CYS A 25 -6.58 -0.22 0.06
CA CYS A 25 -5.41 0.58 0.42
C CYS A 25 -5.77 1.75 1.35
N GLU A 26 -6.87 2.46 1.10
CA GLU A 26 -7.36 3.54 1.98
C GLU A 26 -7.61 3.02 3.41
N GLN A 27 -8.32 1.90 3.53
CA GLN A 27 -8.59 1.27 4.83
C GLN A 27 -7.29 0.86 5.54
N ALA A 28 -6.34 0.27 4.81
CA ALA A 28 -5.06 -0.13 5.40
C ALA A 28 -4.27 1.09 5.88
N LEU A 29 -4.24 2.16 5.09
CA LEU A 29 -3.54 3.39 5.45
C LEU A 29 -4.15 4.07 6.67
N GLN A 30 -5.48 4.09 6.81
CA GLN A 30 -6.16 4.58 8.01
C GLN A 30 -5.73 3.83 9.28
N LEU A 31 -5.64 2.49 9.21
CA LEU A 31 -5.17 1.67 10.32
C LEU A 31 -3.68 1.89 10.65
N LEU A 32 -2.90 2.25 9.62
CA LEU A 32 -1.47 2.52 9.71
C LEU A 32 -1.15 3.97 10.08
N GLU A 33 -2.14 4.87 10.15
CA GLU A 33 -1.89 6.27 10.52
C GLU A 33 -1.20 6.37 11.88
N ALA A 34 -1.58 5.52 12.82
CA ALA A 34 -1.01 5.42 14.17
C ALA A 34 0.30 4.62 14.25
N GLN A 35 0.73 3.94 13.18
CA GLN A 35 1.84 2.98 13.17
C GLN A 35 2.85 3.31 12.07
N GLY A 36 3.60 4.40 12.25
CA GLY A 36 4.51 4.96 11.25
C GLY A 36 5.68 4.08 10.81
N SER A 37 5.97 2.98 11.52
CA SER A 37 7.13 2.10 11.26
C SER A 37 6.75 0.71 10.73
N HIS A 38 5.48 0.48 10.35
CA HIS A 38 5.02 -0.83 9.93
C HIS A 38 5.59 -1.21 8.54
N PRO A 39 6.10 -2.45 8.33
CA PRO A 39 6.73 -2.86 7.07
C PRO A 39 5.83 -2.75 5.84
N LEU A 40 4.51 -2.97 6.01
CA LEU A 40 3.53 -2.82 4.93
C LEU A 40 3.16 -1.36 4.60
N LEU A 41 3.60 -0.36 5.38
CA LEU A 41 3.21 1.04 5.17
C LEU A 41 3.65 1.55 3.80
N GLY A 42 4.92 1.41 3.46
CA GLY A 42 5.39 1.86 2.16
C GLY A 42 4.80 1.09 0.97
N PRO A 43 4.69 -0.26 1.01
CA PRO A 43 3.96 -1.03 0.00
C PRO A 43 2.51 -0.56 -0.21
N PHE A 44 1.77 -0.28 0.87
CA PHE A 44 0.40 0.25 0.76
C PHE A 44 0.37 1.67 0.19
N LEU A 45 1.27 2.55 0.60
CA LEU A 45 1.33 3.90 0.07
C LEU A 45 1.65 3.90 -1.44
N GLN A 46 2.60 3.07 -1.88
CA GLN A 46 2.92 2.92 -3.30
C GLN A 46 1.71 2.45 -4.11
N ALA A 47 1.04 1.38 -3.66
CA ALA A 47 -0.15 0.86 -4.30
C ALA A 47 -1.28 1.91 -4.34
N HIS A 48 -1.50 2.61 -3.22
CA HIS A 48 -2.50 3.67 -3.13
C HIS A 48 -2.23 4.79 -4.14
N VAL A 49 -1.00 5.32 -4.23
CA VAL A 49 -0.64 6.40 -5.17
C VAL A 49 -0.87 5.97 -6.61
N HIS A 50 -0.45 4.76 -6.97
CA HIS A 50 -0.63 4.20 -8.31
C HIS A 50 -2.12 4.03 -8.67
N LEU A 51 -2.89 3.43 -7.75
CA LEU A 51 -4.32 3.19 -7.96
C LEU A 51 -5.11 4.50 -8.02
N ALA A 52 -4.80 5.45 -7.13
CA ALA A 52 -5.46 6.76 -7.08
C ALA A 52 -5.30 7.51 -8.40
N TRP A 53 -4.13 7.42 -9.03
CA TRP A 53 -3.91 7.98 -10.36
C TRP A 53 -4.81 7.30 -11.41
N LYS A 54 -4.92 5.97 -11.40
CA LYS A 54 -5.77 5.23 -12.34
C LYS A 54 -7.26 5.51 -12.18
N VAL A 55 -7.74 5.69 -10.94
CA VAL A 55 -9.16 5.93 -10.65
C VAL A 55 -9.52 7.41 -10.50
N GLY A 56 -8.59 8.34 -10.74
CA GLY A 56 -8.83 9.78 -10.69
C GLY A 56 -9.09 10.34 -9.28
N LYS A 57 -8.54 9.71 -8.24
CA LYS A 57 -8.67 10.13 -6.82
C LYS A 57 -7.46 10.95 -6.35
N ASP A 58 -7.64 11.70 -5.25
CA ASP A 58 -6.53 12.43 -4.62
C ASP A 58 -5.51 11.47 -3.99
N LYS A 59 -4.23 11.84 -4.09
CA LYS A 59 -3.10 11.04 -3.60
C LYS A 59 -2.03 11.85 -2.87
N ARG A 60 -2.25 13.16 -2.67
CA ARG A 60 -1.22 14.09 -2.18
C ARG A 60 -0.69 13.70 -0.81
N ARG A 61 -1.59 13.30 0.09
CA ARG A 61 -1.21 12.85 1.44
C ARG A 61 -0.33 11.60 1.41
N SER A 62 -0.67 10.64 0.55
CA SER A 62 0.09 9.40 0.39
C SER A 62 1.45 9.65 -0.26
N GLU A 63 1.53 10.56 -1.23
CA GLU A 63 2.79 11.00 -1.85
C GLU A 63 3.73 11.68 -0.84
N ALA A 64 3.20 12.61 -0.03
CA ALA A 64 3.97 13.26 1.03
C ALA A 64 4.52 12.25 2.03
N ARG A 65 3.67 11.31 2.49
CA ARG A 65 4.11 10.28 3.44
C ARG A 65 5.13 9.31 2.83
N LEU A 66 5.05 9.00 1.54
CA LEU A 66 6.11 8.26 0.85
C LEU A 66 7.42 9.03 0.81
N GLN A 67 7.36 10.34 0.59
CA GLN A 67 8.53 11.21 0.59
C GLN A 67 9.20 11.24 1.97
N ASP A 68 8.42 11.40 3.05
CA ASP A 68 8.92 11.34 4.43
C ASP A 68 9.66 10.02 4.71
N LEU A 69 9.13 8.88 4.22
CA LEU A 69 9.79 7.58 4.36
C LEU A 69 11.13 7.52 3.59
N ARG A 70 11.26 8.20 2.44
CA ARG A 70 12.55 8.30 1.71
C ARG A 70 13.58 9.03 2.55
N GLU A 71 13.17 10.16 3.09
CA GLU A 71 14.05 11.06 3.84
C GLU A 71 14.48 10.43 5.17
N ALA A 72 13.63 9.58 5.76
CA ALA A 72 13.97 8.73 6.90
C ALA A 72 14.95 7.59 6.57
N GLY A 73 15.39 7.44 5.32
CA GLY A 73 16.40 6.46 4.92
C GLY A 73 15.87 5.10 4.51
N LEU A 74 14.56 4.93 4.27
CA LEU A 74 14.01 3.71 3.68
C LEU A 74 14.17 3.78 2.15
N PRO A 75 15.03 2.94 1.52
CA PRO A 75 15.25 2.98 0.08
C PRO A 75 13.97 2.56 -0.68
N LEU A 76 13.22 3.52 -1.20
CA LEU A 76 11.95 3.26 -1.91
C LEU A 76 12.12 2.43 -3.19
N GLN A 77 13.29 2.48 -3.83
CA GLN A 77 13.61 1.67 -5.02
C GLN A 77 13.75 0.17 -4.69
N GLN A 78 13.78 -0.20 -3.41
CA GLN A 78 13.86 -1.58 -2.93
C GLN A 78 12.63 -2.01 -2.11
N GLN A 79 11.60 -1.16 -2.01
CA GLN A 79 10.42 -1.55 -1.25
C GLN A 79 9.60 -2.58 -2.03
N PRO A 80 9.25 -3.71 -1.40
CA PRO A 80 8.49 -4.75 -2.05
C PRO A 80 7.08 -4.25 -2.38
N SER A 81 6.53 -4.74 -3.49
CA SER A 81 5.11 -4.64 -3.77
C SER A 81 4.27 -5.38 -2.72
N LEU A 82 2.98 -5.05 -2.62
CA LEU A 82 2.05 -5.79 -1.76
C LEU A 82 2.05 -7.30 -2.09
N LYS A 83 2.17 -7.66 -3.37
CA LYS A 83 2.22 -9.06 -3.83
C LYS A 83 3.48 -9.77 -3.32
N GLU A 84 4.64 -9.12 -3.40
CA GLU A 84 5.90 -9.69 -2.88
C GLU A 84 5.86 -9.83 -1.35
N CYS A 85 5.22 -8.91 -0.64
CA CYS A 85 5.03 -9.03 0.80
C CYS A 85 4.21 -10.27 1.15
N LEU A 86 3.08 -10.47 0.46
CA LEU A 86 2.19 -11.62 0.69
C LEU A 86 2.86 -12.96 0.40
N ILE A 87 3.68 -13.05 -0.65
CA ILE A 87 4.38 -14.29 -1.02
C ILE A 87 5.45 -14.66 0.02
N LYS A 88 6.04 -13.67 0.69
CA LYS A 88 7.06 -13.88 1.72
C LYS A 88 6.49 -14.15 3.10
N GLU A 89 5.18 -14.06 3.27
CA GLU A 89 4.54 -14.34 4.55
C GLU A 89 4.60 -15.84 4.85
N PRO A 90 5.06 -16.25 6.04
CA PRO A 90 5.07 -17.67 6.40
C PRO A 90 3.64 -18.20 6.44
N LEU A 91 3.41 -19.32 5.76
CA LEU A 91 2.15 -20.07 5.85
C LEU A 91 2.19 -20.89 7.15
N GLU A 92 1.32 -20.55 8.10
CA GLU A 92 1.07 -21.35 9.32
C GLU A 92 0.21 -22.59 9.04
#